data_AF-A0A5E4DA17-F1
#
_entry.id   AF-A0A5E4DA17-F1
#
_cell.length_a   1.000
_cell.length_b   1.000
_cell.length_c   1.000
_cell.angle_alpha   90.00
_cell.angle_beta   90.00
_cell.angle_gamma   90.00
#
_symmetry.space_group_name_H-M   'P 1'
#
loop_
_entity.id
_entity.type
_entity.pdbx_description
1 polymer ?
#
loop_
_entity_poly.entity_id
_entity_poly.type
_entity_poly.pdbx_seq_one_letter_code
_entity_poly.pdbx_strand_id
1 'polypeptide(L)'
;MGCCYSSENEDLDQDPEERKLLLDPSSPPTKALNGAEPNYHSLPFARTDEQALLSSILAKPASNIIDVSAADSQGMEQHEYMDLARQYSTGLAMLSSSLTHWKKLPLLPSLTS
;
A
#
# COMPACT_ATOMS: atom_id res chain seq x y z
N MET A 1 17.22 22.04 32.84
CA MET A 1 16.71 22.91 31.77
C MET A 1 15.43 22.29 31.24
N GLY A 2 14.20 22.59 31.64
CA GLY A 2 13.59 23.41 32.68
C GLY A 2 12.12 23.00 32.63
N CYS A 3 11.54 22.56 33.76
CA CYS A 3 10.13 22.22 33.86
C CYS A 3 9.34 23.51 34.06
N CYS A 4 8.50 23.90 33.10
CA CYS A 4 7.63 25.07 33.25
C CYS A 4 6.26 24.64 33.76
N TYR A 5 6.08 24.73 35.08
CA TYR A 5 4.78 24.78 35.75
C TYR A 5 4.68 26.17 36.39
N SER A 6 3.80 27.01 35.86
CA SER A 6 3.39 28.27 36.50
C SER A 6 1.90 28.16 36.77
N SER A 7 1.57 28.05 38.06
CA SER A 7 0.20 28.05 38.54
C SER A 7 -0.27 29.49 38.76
N GLU A 8 -1.55 29.68 38.45
CA GLU A 8 -2.55 30.64 38.92
C GLU A 8 -2.30 32.17 38.87
N ASN A 9 -3.17 32.79 38.07
CA ASN A 9 -4.00 33.98 38.30
C ASN A 9 -4.37 34.43 36.87
N GLU A 10 -5.60 34.75 36.48
CA GLU A 10 -6.57 35.65 37.08
C GLU A 10 -7.96 35.31 36.51
N ASP A 11 -8.96 35.44 37.37
CA ASP A 11 -10.39 35.44 37.09
C ASP A 11 -10.75 36.48 36.02
N LEU A 12 -11.03 36.04 34.80
CA LEU A 12 -11.65 36.87 33.76
C LEU A 12 -12.69 36.02 33.01
N ASP A 13 -13.95 36.21 33.42
CA ASP A 13 -15.19 36.01 32.67
C ASP A 13 -14.99 35.46 31.25
N GLN A 14 -14.95 34.14 31.12
CA GLN A 14 -15.07 33.49 29.81
C GLN A 14 -16.54 33.36 29.46
N ASP A 15 -16.95 34.27 28.59
CA ASP A 15 -18.18 34.31 27.82
C ASP A 15 -18.77 32.89 27.56
N PRO A 16 -20.01 32.61 28.02
CA PRO A 16 -20.64 31.29 27.84
C PRO A 16 -20.94 30.95 26.37
N GLU A 17 -20.79 31.88 25.43
CA GLU A 17 -21.08 31.68 24.00
C GLU A 17 -19.92 31.02 23.20
N GLU A 18 -18.71 30.88 23.76
CA GLU A 18 -17.59 30.22 23.04
C GLU A 18 -17.57 28.68 23.18
N ARG A 19 -18.41 28.10 24.05
CA ARG A 19 -18.55 26.63 24.22
C ARG A 19 -19.77 26.06 23.49
N LYS A 20 -20.34 26.81 22.55
CA LYS A 20 -21.50 26.40 21.78
C LYS A 20 -21.11 25.32 20.78
N LEU A 21 -21.41 24.06 21.11
CA LEU A 21 -21.33 22.94 20.19
C LEU A 21 -22.18 23.24 18.95
N LEU A 22 -21.55 23.34 17.77
CA LEU A 22 -22.19 23.58 16.47
C LEU A 22 -23.00 22.37 15.94
N LEU A 23 -23.39 21.45 16.81
CA LEU A 23 -24.12 20.24 16.44
C LEU A 23 -25.22 20.01 17.47
N ASP A 24 -26.46 20.20 17.05
CA ASP A 24 -27.65 19.77 17.78
C ASP A 24 -27.71 18.23 17.70
N PRO A 25 -27.65 17.49 18.83
CA PRO A 25 -27.72 16.02 18.81
C PRO A 25 -29.17 15.51 18.72
N SER A 26 -30.07 16.24 18.05
CA SER A 26 -31.49 15.90 18.00
C SER A 26 -32.08 16.01 16.59
N SER A 27 -31.84 15.01 15.75
CA SER A 27 -32.92 14.42 14.94
C SER A 27 -32.56 13.01 14.43
N PRO A 28 -33.45 12.02 14.56
CA PRO A 28 -33.29 10.74 13.86
C PRO A 28 -33.65 10.92 12.38
N PRO A 29 -32.91 10.34 11.42
CA PRO A 29 -33.36 10.32 10.04
C PRO A 29 -34.61 9.44 9.94
N THR A 30 -35.74 10.11 9.74
CA THR A 30 -37.02 9.52 9.36
C THR A 30 -36.84 8.56 8.20
N LYS A 31 -37.24 7.29 8.39
CA LYS A 31 -37.43 6.29 7.35
C LYS A 31 -38.25 6.91 6.21
N ALA A 32 -37.61 7.19 5.06
CA ALA A 32 -38.33 7.33 3.81
C ALA A 32 -38.76 5.92 3.36
N LEU A 33 -40.05 5.67 3.50
CA LEU A 33 -40.79 4.53 3.01
C LEU A 33 -40.76 4.54 1.47
N ASN A 34 -40.16 3.49 0.89
CA ASN A 34 -40.42 2.93 -0.45
C ASN A 34 -40.70 3.90 -1.62
N GLY A 35 -39.69 4.15 -2.44
CA GLY A 35 -39.83 4.56 -3.84
C GLY A 35 -38.94 3.66 -4.69
N ALA A 36 -39.50 3.00 -5.70
CA ALA A 36 -38.85 1.97 -6.49
C ALA A 36 -37.49 2.43 -7.07
N GLU A 37 -36.40 1.82 -6.59
CA GLU A 37 -35.14 1.81 -7.33
C GLU A 37 -35.37 1.11 -8.68
N PRO A 38 -35.05 1.73 -9.82
CA PRO A 38 -34.91 0.96 -11.04
C PRO A 38 -33.80 -0.06 -10.79
N ASN A 39 -34.17 -1.32 -10.83
CA ASN A 39 -33.28 -2.45 -10.78
C ASN A 39 -32.28 -2.36 -11.96
N TYR A 40 -31.15 -1.68 -11.77
CA TYR A 40 -30.01 -1.69 -12.68
C TYR A 40 -29.12 -2.92 -12.42
N HIS A 41 -29.75 -4.10 -12.36
CA HIS A 41 -29.12 -5.35 -12.76
C HIS A 41 -29.68 -5.65 -14.15
N SER A 42 -28.96 -5.42 -15.26
CA SER A 42 -27.85 -6.29 -15.64
C SER A 42 -27.26 -5.77 -16.95
N LEU A 43 -26.04 -5.23 -16.90
CA LEU A 43 -25.14 -5.24 -18.05
C LEU A 43 -23.76 -5.68 -17.54
N PRO A 44 -23.38 -6.96 -17.74
CA PRO A 44 -22.12 -7.51 -17.22
C PRO A 44 -20.87 -6.98 -17.94
N PHE A 45 -21.03 -6.34 -19.10
CA PHE A 45 -19.92 -6.09 -20.01
C PHE A 45 -19.18 -4.76 -19.75
N ALA A 46 -19.88 -3.72 -19.30
CA ALA A 46 -19.28 -2.39 -19.07
C ALA A 46 -18.74 -2.18 -17.64
N ARG A 47 -19.25 -2.91 -16.64
CA ARG A 47 -18.81 -2.76 -15.24
C ARG A 47 -17.40 -3.29 -14.98
N THR A 48 -16.93 -4.23 -15.79
CA THR A 48 -15.62 -4.85 -15.60
C THR A 48 -14.48 -3.86 -15.88
N ASP A 49 -14.66 -2.98 -16.86
CA ASP A 49 -13.65 -1.94 -17.19
C ASP A 49 -13.58 -0.87 -16.11
N GLU A 50 -14.73 -0.37 -15.64
CA GLU A 50 -14.80 0.58 -14.52
C GLU A 50 -14.19 -0.01 -13.24
N GLN A 51 -14.48 -1.28 -12.94
CA GLN A 51 -13.92 -1.95 -11.78
C GLN A 51 -12.41 -2.20 -11.93
N ALA A 52 -11.92 -2.49 -13.14
CA ALA A 52 -10.50 -2.62 -13.42
C ALA A 52 -9.79 -1.27 -13.33
N LEU A 53 -10.42 -0.18 -13.78
CA LEU A 53 -9.93 1.19 -13.66
C LEU A 53 -9.80 1.57 -12.19
N LEU A 54 -10.83 1.36 -11.38
CA LEU A 54 -10.80 1.58 -9.92
C LEU A 54 -9.71 0.72 -9.25
N SER A 55 -9.56 -0.53 -9.66
CA SER A 55 -8.49 -1.41 -9.15
C SER A 55 -7.10 -0.87 -9.51
N SER A 56 -6.92 -0.32 -10.71
CA SER A 56 -5.66 0.30 -11.14
C SER A 56 -5.37 1.60 -10.38
N ILE A 57 -6.41 2.40 -10.10
CA ILE A 57 -6.33 3.63 -9.31
C ILE A 57 -5.90 3.32 -7.87
N LEU A 58 -6.15 2.13 -7.35
CA LEU A 58 -5.67 1.71 -6.03
C LEU A 58 -4.31 1.01 -6.09
N ALA A 59 -4.12 0.07 -7.02
CA ALA A 59 -2.90 -0.73 -7.13
C ALA A 59 -1.68 0.11 -7.52
N LYS A 60 -1.85 1.07 -8.45
CA LYS A 60 -0.75 1.91 -8.93
C LYS A 60 -0.22 2.81 -7.81
N PRO A 61 -1.05 3.56 -7.05
CA PRO A 61 -0.58 4.28 -5.87
C PRO A 61 -0.04 3.37 -4.77
N ALA A 62 -0.66 2.22 -4.50
CA ALA A 62 -0.17 1.30 -3.47
C ALA A 62 1.26 0.82 -3.73
N SER A 63 1.64 0.60 -4.99
CA SER A 63 3.03 0.27 -5.38
C SER A 63 3.99 1.47 -5.35
N ASN A 64 3.48 2.70 -5.42
CA ASN A 64 4.30 3.92 -5.48
C ASN A 64 4.50 4.57 -4.11
N ILE A 65 3.58 4.34 -3.18
CA ILE A 65 3.69 4.81 -1.80
C ILE A 65 4.84 4.07 -1.12
N ILE A 66 5.70 4.83 -0.43
CA ILE A 66 6.85 4.29 0.28
C ILE A 66 6.40 3.90 1.69
N ASP A 67 6.48 2.61 2.01
CA ASP A 67 6.38 2.16 3.38
C ASP A 67 7.69 2.45 4.13
N VAL A 68 7.68 3.52 4.94
CA VAL A 68 8.83 3.94 5.73
C VAL A 68 9.12 2.99 6.90
N SER A 69 8.19 2.12 7.27
CA SER A 69 8.36 1.13 8.35
C SER A 69 8.98 -0.18 7.86
N ALA A 70 9.00 -0.42 6.55
CA ALA A 70 9.55 -1.64 5.95
C ALA A 70 11.07 -1.81 6.15
N ALA A 71 11.79 -0.74 6.54
CA ALA A 71 13.23 -0.80 6.83
C ALA A 71 13.56 -1.77 7.98
N ASP A 72 12.65 -1.92 8.93
CA ASP A 72 12.80 -2.81 10.08
C ASP A 72 12.04 -4.14 9.90
N SER A 73 11.48 -4.39 8.70
CA SER A 73 10.77 -5.64 8.44
C SER A 73 11.73 -6.83 8.64
N GLN A 74 11.33 -7.75 9.51
CA GLN A 74 12.00 -9.03 9.65
C GLN A 74 11.89 -9.71 8.28
N GLY A 75 13.02 -9.84 7.59
CA GLY A 75 13.08 -10.40 6.25
C GLY A 75 12.56 -11.84 6.19
N MET A 76 12.78 -12.50 5.04
CA MET A 76 12.39 -13.88 4.83
C MET A 76 12.86 -14.79 5.97
N GLU A 77 12.03 -15.74 6.39
CA GLU A 77 12.45 -16.69 7.41
C GLU A 77 13.64 -17.53 6.90
N GLN A 78 14.54 -17.94 7.79
CA GLN A 78 15.76 -18.66 7.39
C GLN A 78 15.43 -19.92 6.57
N HIS A 79 14.39 -20.65 6.96
CA HIS A 79 14.00 -21.88 6.27
C HIS A 79 13.48 -21.59 4.86
N GLU A 80 12.64 -20.57 4.69
CA GLU A 80 12.14 -20.12 3.39
C GLU A 80 13.29 -19.66 2.48
N TYR A 81 14.26 -18.93 3.04
CA TYR A 81 15.46 -18.50 2.30
C TYR A 81 16.27 -19.70 1.80
N MET A 82 16.52 -20.69 2.66
CA MET A 82 17.30 -21.87 2.30
C MET A 82 16.61 -22.71 1.23
N ASP A 83 15.29 -22.83 1.29
CA ASP A 83 14.51 -23.55 0.28
C ASP A 83 14.48 -22.80 -1.05
N LEU A 84 14.32 -21.48 -1.03
CA LEU A 84 14.38 -20.64 -2.23
C LEU A 84 15.78 -20.69 -2.87
N ALA A 85 16.85 -20.64 -2.07
CA ALA A 85 18.22 -20.76 -2.56
C ALA A 85 18.46 -22.13 -3.23
N ARG A 86 17.88 -23.21 -2.69
CA ARG A 86 17.96 -24.55 -3.28
C ARG A 86 17.18 -24.63 -4.60
N GLN A 87 16.00 -24.02 -4.66
CA GLN A 87 15.21 -23.93 -5.90
C GLN A 87 15.99 -23.21 -7.00
N TYR A 88 16.56 -22.04 -6.70
CA TYR A 88 17.38 -21.32 -7.66
C TYR A 88 18.64 -22.08 -8.06
N SER A 89 19.32 -22.72 -7.12
CA SER A 89 20.51 -23.54 -7.42
C SER A 89 20.18 -24.68 -8.39
N THR A 90 19.04 -25.33 -8.19
CA THR A 90 18.56 -26.42 -9.05
C THR A 90 18.17 -25.90 -10.44
N GLY A 91 17.41 -24.81 -10.50
CA GLY A 91 17.04 -24.15 -11.76
C GLY A 91 18.27 -23.68 -12.53
N LEU A 92 19.24 -23.08 -11.85
CA LEU A 92 20.48 -22.60 -12.43
C LEU A 92 21.34 -23.76 -12.97
N ALA A 93 21.43 -24.89 -12.26
CA ALA A 93 22.15 -26.06 -12.75
C ALA A 93 21.55 -26.60 -14.06
N MET A 94 20.22 -26.67 -14.16
CA MET A 94 19.53 -27.07 -15.39
C MET A 94 19.80 -26.09 -16.53
N LEU A 95 19.65 -24.79 -16.28
CA LEU A 95 19.90 -23.75 -17.30
C LEU A 95 21.37 -23.73 -17.75
N SER A 96 22.31 -23.81 -16.81
CA SER A 96 23.75 -23.83 -17.05
C SER A 96 24.17 -25.00 -17.93
N SER A 97 23.53 -26.17 -17.77
CA SER A 97 23.81 -27.33 -18.63
C SER A 97 23.54 -27.03 -20.11
N SER A 98 22.44 -26.33 -20.41
CA SER A 98 22.01 -25.96 -21.76
C SER A 98 22.70 -24.70 -22.33
N LEU A 99 23.27 -23.84 -21.47
CA LEU A 99 23.91 -22.60 -21.89
C LEU A 99 25.28 -22.87 -22.53
N THR A 100 25.52 -22.39 -23.75
CA THR A 100 26.76 -22.68 -24.50
C THR A 100 27.76 -21.52 -24.55
N HIS A 101 27.28 -20.27 -24.48
CA HIS A 101 28.08 -19.08 -24.85
C HIS A 101 28.68 -18.29 -23.68
N TRP A 102 28.22 -18.49 -22.44
CA TRP A 102 28.76 -17.81 -21.24
C TRP A 102 29.56 -18.74 -20.32
N LYS A 103 29.90 -19.95 -20.77
CA LYS A 103 30.65 -20.92 -19.95
C LYS A 103 32.14 -20.58 -19.82
N LYS A 104 32.68 -19.84 -20.79
CA LYS A 104 34.09 -19.48 -20.84
C LYS A 104 34.21 -18.02 -21.23
N LEU A 105 35.17 -17.33 -20.63
CA LEU A 105 35.53 -15.98 -21.06
C LEU A 105 35.98 -16.03 -22.53
N PRO A 106 35.50 -15.10 -23.37
CA PRO A 106 35.98 -15.00 -24.74
C PRO A 106 37.48 -14.74 -24.73
N LEU A 107 38.19 -15.34 -25.69
CA LEU A 107 39.61 -15.10 -25.89
C LEU A 107 39.81 -13.65 -26.32
N LEU A 108 40.95 -13.06 -25.90
CA LEU A 108 41.35 -11.74 -26.37
C LEU A 108 41.50 -11.77 -27.91
N PRO A 109 41.01 -10.74 -28.62
CA PRO A 109 41.15 -10.67 -30.07
C PRO A 109 42.62 -10.51 -30.46
N SER A 110 43.04 -11.19 -31.54
CA SER A 110 44.39 -11.04 -32.10
C SER A 110 44.57 -9.66 -32.71
N LEU A 111 45.73 -9.02 -32.45
CA LEU A 111 46.06 -7.67 -32.92
C LEU A 111 46.96 -7.65 -34.16
N THR A 112 47.04 -8.75 -34.92
CA THR A 112 47.89 -8.87 -36.12
C THR A 112 47.03 -9.20 -37.35
N SER A 113 47.36 -8.60 -38.49
CA SER A 113 46.69 -8.81 -39.78
C SER A 113 47.19 -10.04 -40.52
#